data_AF-A0A2V9K6H4-F1
#
_entry.id   AF-A0A2V9K6H4-F1
#
_cell.length_a   1.000
_cell.length_b   1.000
_cell.length_c   1.000
_cell.angle_alpha   90.00
_cell.angle_beta   90.00
_cell.angle_gamma   90.00
#
_symmetry.space_group_name_H-M   'P 1'
#
loop_
_entity.id
_entity.type
_entity.pdbx_description
1 polymer ?
#
loop_
_entity_poly.entity_id
_entity_poly.type
_entity_poly.pdbx_seq_one_letter_code
_entity_poly.pdbx_strand_id
1 'polypeptide(L)'
;MPGSATPSPRSWRTCPTATESAWNTIPPAGRCGRHPQGSRRQPGRSALAIVTVSHQHGSHGEAIAAEAASRLGFSLVTPEKVEDVIRQRYRLHLSLSGDIDRVPRENHASKIFANLISALLTDMALLEDLVVVECGGQFIFRAFPNSVHVRIIAPRDVRAHNLMAERGLTFEAALAELEEEDRRHQRFLRSTFRRPSDTPERYDLILNTRSLETAHSVELILQAVMLKKLPDYGLVSNETVQRAKLRNQIRLVRALSRLALRQRETEPFAHPSERVFARLLDFYGIRWQYEPRTFPLEYDAEGKVAEAFAPDFYLPDSDLYVELTTMKQSLVTKKNRKVKRLKELYPDIKIRLLYQKDFEDLIFKYTATPS
;
A
#
# COMPACT_ATOMS: atom_id res chain seq x y z
N MET A 1 4.07 -67.40 12.93
CA MET A 1 3.25 -67.18 11.72
C MET A 1 1.81 -66.92 12.15
N PRO A 2 1.38 -65.66 12.32
CA PRO A 2 -0.02 -65.35 12.57
C PRO A 2 -0.73 -64.79 11.32
N GLY A 3 -2.01 -65.17 11.22
CA GLY A 3 -2.90 -65.08 10.07
C GLY A 3 -3.11 -63.72 9.41
N SER A 4 -3.26 -63.78 8.08
CA SER A 4 -3.73 -62.72 7.20
C SER A 4 -5.23 -62.50 7.36
N ALA A 5 -5.63 -61.31 7.82
CA ALA A 5 -7.01 -60.85 7.85
C ALA A 5 -7.27 -59.91 6.65
N THR A 6 -8.07 -60.37 5.69
CA THR A 6 -8.71 -59.56 4.66
C THR A 6 -9.91 -58.81 5.24
N PRO A 7 -10.05 -57.49 5.05
CA PRO A 7 -11.24 -56.77 5.50
C PRO A 7 -12.40 -56.92 4.50
N SER A 8 -13.57 -57.25 5.04
CA SER A 8 -14.86 -57.31 4.35
C SER A 8 -15.42 -55.90 4.03
N PRO A 9 -16.19 -55.72 2.94
CA PRO A 9 -16.72 -54.43 2.53
C PRO A 9 -17.88 -53.99 3.43
N ARG A 10 -17.72 -52.85 4.13
CA ARG A 10 -18.81 -52.25 4.91
C ARG A 10 -19.88 -51.68 3.99
N SER A 11 -21.11 -52.15 4.24
CA SER A 11 -22.37 -51.67 3.70
C SER A 11 -22.55 -50.15 3.86
N TRP A 12 -22.82 -49.46 2.76
CA TRP A 12 -23.32 -48.09 2.77
C TRP A 12 -24.74 -48.09 3.32
N ARG A 13 -24.93 -47.48 4.50
CA ARG A 13 -26.28 -47.21 5.02
C ARG A 13 -26.89 -46.08 4.20
N THR A 14 -28.11 -46.32 3.75
CA THR A 14 -28.98 -45.41 3.01
C THR A 14 -29.25 -44.12 3.80
N CYS A 15 -29.19 -42.97 3.12
CA CYS A 15 -29.65 -41.69 3.66
C CYS A 15 -31.19 -41.67 3.76
N PRO A 16 -31.79 -41.04 4.78
CA PRO A 16 -33.23 -40.83 4.83
C PRO A 16 -33.63 -39.83 3.75
N THR A 17 -34.64 -40.20 2.96
CA THR A 17 -35.34 -39.33 2.02
C THR A 17 -35.94 -38.14 2.75
N ALA A 18 -35.41 -36.93 2.50
CA ALA A 18 -36.05 -35.68 2.89
C ALA A 18 -37.25 -35.44 1.95
N THR A 19 -38.42 -35.31 2.56
CA THR A 19 -39.72 -35.04 1.93
C THR A 19 -39.71 -33.76 1.09
N GLU A 20 -40.20 -33.86 -0.14
CA GLU A 20 -40.59 -32.75 -1.01
C GLU A 20 -41.65 -31.87 -0.32
N SER A 21 -41.30 -30.62 0.03
CA SER A 21 -42.24 -29.47 0.12
C SER A 21 -41.57 -28.25 0.77
N ALA A 22 -40.72 -27.52 0.03
CA ALA A 22 -40.31 -26.16 0.45
C ALA A 22 -39.68 -25.27 -0.64
N TRP A 23 -39.84 -25.56 -1.95
CA TRP A 23 -39.16 -24.79 -3.02
C TRP A 23 -40.09 -24.00 -3.96
N ASN A 24 -41.36 -23.78 -3.60
CA ASN A 24 -42.27 -22.95 -4.39
C ASN A 24 -42.60 -21.64 -3.69
N THR A 25 -41.70 -20.66 -3.80
CA THR A 25 -42.05 -19.24 -3.98
C THR A 25 -40.80 -18.43 -4.35
N ILE A 26 -40.50 -18.36 -5.65
CA ILE A 26 -39.64 -17.31 -6.21
C ILE A 26 -40.58 -16.11 -6.46
N PRO A 27 -40.34 -14.91 -5.88
CA PRO A 27 -41.15 -13.75 -6.23
C PRO A 27 -40.86 -13.33 -7.68
N PRO A 28 -41.85 -12.84 -8.44
CA PRO A 28 -41.65 -12.51 -9.84
C PRO A 28 -40.73 -11.28 -9.99
N ALA A 29 -39.99 -11.26 -11.09
CA ALA A 29 -39.08 -10.18 -11.49
C ALA A 29 -39.79 -8.81 -11.44
N GLY A 30 -39.50 -8.03 -10.39
CA GLY A 30 -39.88 -6.63 -10.28
C GLY A 30 -39.02 -5.78 -11.22
N ARG A 31 -39.68 -4.93 -12.02
CA ARG A 31 -39.11 -4.02 -13.03
C ARG A 31 -37.76 -3.43 -12.64
N CYS A 32 -36.78 -3.55 -13.54
CA CYS A 32 -35.53 -2.80 -13.52
C CYS A 32 -35.79 -1.30 -13.33
N GLY A 33 -35.57 -0.82 -12.11
CA GLY A 33 -35.37 0.60 -11.86
C GLY A 33 -34.07 1.02 -12.54
N ARG A 34 -34.14 2.08 -13.33
CA ARG A 34 -32.98 2.69 -14.00
C ARG A 34 -31.85 2.90 -12.98
N HIS A 35 -30.66 2.39 -13.28
CA HIS A 35 -29.44 2.72 -12.56
C HIS A 35 -29.26 4.25 -12.51
N PRO A 36 -28.92 4.85 -11.35
CA PRO A 36 -28.62 6.26 -11.30
C PRO A 36 -27.34 6.51 -12.11
N GLN A 37 -27.44 7.36 -13.13
CA GLN A 37 -26.28 7.87 -13.85
C GLN A 37 -25.35 8.58 -12.86
N GLY A 38 -24.07 8.19 -12.85
CA GLY A 38 -22.93 8.89 -12.28
C GLY A 38 -23.18 9.62 -10.96
N SER A 39 -23.05 8.94 -9.82
CA SER A 39 -23.06 9.61 -8.53
C SER A 39 -21.76 10.41 -8.34
N ARG A 40 -21.81 11.71 -8.64
CA ARG A 40 -20.82 12.65 -8.07
C ARG A 40 -20.89 12.54 -6.54
N ARG A 41 -19.78 12.16 -5.90
CA ARG A 41 -19.66 12.06 -4.43
C ARG A 41 -20.18 13.32 -3.77
N GLN A 42 -21.11 13.18 -2.82
CA GLN A 42 -21.50 14.30 -1.95
C GLN A 42 -20.28 14.72 -1.10
N PRO A 43 -20.01 16.02 -0.94
CA PRO A 43 -18.92 16.50 -0.11
C PRO A 43 -19.14 16.07 1.35
N GLY A 44 -18.25 15.21 1.88
CA GLY A 44 -18.29 14.74 3.27
C GLY A 44 -18.20 13.22 3.49
N ARG A 45 -18.31 12.39 2.44
CA ARG A 45 -18.12 10.94 2.54
C ARG A 45 -16.64 10.55 2.39
N SER A 46 -16.03 10.10 3.49
CA SER A 46 -14.67 9.55 3.52
C SER A 46 -14.66 8.05 3.87
N ALA A 47 -15.50 7.28 3.19
CA ALA A 47 -15.39 5.82 3.19
C ALA A 47 -14.50 5.42 2.00
N LEU A 48 -13.52 4.55 2.26
CA LEU A 48 -12.63 3.99 1.24
C LEU A 48 -13.17 2.62 0.87
N ALA A 49 -13.55 2.37 -0.38
CA ALA A 49 -13.85 1.03 -0.88
C ALA A 49 -12.72 0.58 -1.82
N ILE A 50 -12.13 -0.58 -1.51
CA ILE A 50 -11.01 -1.12 -2.27
C ILE A 50 -11.36 -2.54 -2.72
N VAL A 51 -11.21 -2.83 -4.00
CA VAL A 51 -11.20 -4.19 -4.54
C VAL A 51 -9.81 -4.45 -5.07
N THR A 52 -9.19 -5.57 -4.73
CA THR A 52 -7.89 -5.95 -5.30
C THR A 52 -8.08 -7.21 -6.12
N VAL A 53 -7.60 -7.21 -7.36
CA VAL A 53 -7.65 -8.35 -8.25
C VAL A 53 -6.22 -8.81 -8.55
N SER A 54 -5.91 -10.03 -8.14
CA SER A 54 -4.77 -10.79 -8.68
C SER A 54 -5.30 -11.85 -9.63
N HIS A 55 -4.54 -12.23 -10.63
CA HIS A 55 -4.92 -13.20 -11.62
C HIS A 55 -3.71 -13.98 -12.13
N GLN A 56 -3.99 -15.05 -12.85
CA GLN A 56 -2.97 -15.74 -13.66
C GLN A 56 -2.99 -15.16 -15.07
N HIS A 57 -1.85 -15.12 -15.75
CA HIS A 57 -1.82 -14.63 -17.14
C HIS A 57 -2.67 -15.53 -18.04
N GLY A 58 -3.50 -14.95 -18.92
CA GLY A 58 -4.45 -15.68 -19.76
C GLY A 58 -5.73 -16.17 -19.06
N SER A 59 -6.02 -15.74 -17.82
CA SER A 59 -7.24 -16.15 -17.08
C SER A 59 -8.46 -15.23 -17.23
N HIS A 60 -8.39 -14.21 -18.10
CA HIS A 60 -9.37 -13.11 -18.23
C HIS A 60 -9.44 -12.14 -17.03
N GLY A 61 -8.46 -12.19 -16.13
CA GLY A 61 -8.44 -11.36 -14.91
C GLY A 61 -8.50 -9.85 -15.16
N GLU A 62 -7.79 -9.34 -16.17
CA GLU A 62 -7.79 -7.92 -16.53
C GLU A 62 -9.18 -7.45 -17.00
N ALA A 63 -9.81 -8.23 -17.89
CA ALA A 63 -11.16 -7.94 -18.40
C ALA A 63 -12.20 -7.97 -17.27
N ILE A 64 -12.13 -8.97 -16.38
CA ILE A 64 -13.00 -9.07 -15.20
C ILE A 64 -12.82 -7.85 -14.29
N ALA A 65 -11.57 -7.44 -14.03
CA ALA A 65 -11.29 -6.30 -13.16
C ALA A 65 -11.77 -4.98 -13.77
N ALA A 66 -11.55 -4.77 -15.07
CA ALA A 66 -11.98 -3.57 -15.78
C ALA A 66 -13.51 -3.45 -15.80
N GLU A 67 -14.22 -4.55 -16.09
CA GLU A 67 -15.67 -4.58 -16.09
C GLU A 67 -16.24 -4.37 -14.67
N ALA A 68 -15.65 -5.00 -13.65
CA ALA A 68 -16.03 -4.78 -12.26
C ALA A 68 -15.83 -3.31 -11.84
N ALA A 69 -14.70 -2.69 -12.22
CA ALA A 69 -14.43 -1.28 -11.94
C ALA A 69 -15.48 -0.37 -12.60
N SER A 70 -15.80 -0.62 -13.87
CA SER A 70 -16.83 0.09 -14.63
C SER A 70 -18.20 0.00 -13.96
N ARG A 71 -18.65 -1.23 -13.62
CA ARG A 71 -19.97 -1.46 -12.99
C ARG A 71 -20.07 -0.92 -11.56
N LEU A 72 -18.96 -0.87 -10.81
CA LEU A 72 -18.91 -0.27 -9.48
C LEU A 72 -18.79 1.26 -9.51
N GLY A 73 -18.35 1.84 -10.64
CA GLY A 73 -17.94 3.25 -10.71
C GLY A 73 -16.64 3.53 -9.95
N PHE A 74 -15.76 2.53 -9.81
CA PHE A 74 -14.49 2.64 -9.12
C PHE A 74 -13.36 2.92 -10.12
N SER A 75 -12.31 3.59 -9.66
CA SER A 75 -11.12 3.85 -10.48
C SER A 75 -10.29 2.58 -10.64
N LEU A 76 -10.07 2.16 -11.88
CA LEU A 76 -9.15 1.07 -12.19
C LEU A 76 -7.70 1.55 -12.04
N VAL A 77 -6.92 0.80 -11.27
CA VAL A 77 -5.49 1.03 -11.05
C VAL A 77 -4.73 -0.21 -11.46
N THR A 78 -3.96 -0.09 -12.54
CA THR A 78 -3.12 -1.16 -13.09
C THR A 78 -1.64 -0.89 -12.79
N PRO A 79 -0.75 -1.88 -12.96
CA PRO A 79 0.69 -1.67 -12.83
C PRO A 79 1.18 -0.50 -13.68
N GLU A 80 0.73 -0.39 -14.93
CA GLU A 80 1.11 0.65 -15.89
C GLU A 80 0.74 2.05 -15.38
N LYS A 81 -0.47 2.20 -14.81
CA LYS A 81 -0.91 3.48 -14.21
C LYS A 81 -0.01 3.91 -13.07
N VAL A 82 0.41 2.97 -12.22
CA VAL A 82 1.32 3.26 -11.10
C VAL A 82 2.74 3.56 -11.60
N GLU A 83 3.24 2.78 -12.55
CA GLU A 83 4.53 3.02 -13.20
C GLU A 83 4.59 4.40 -13.87
N ASP A 84 3.52 4.82 -14.55
CA ASP A 84 3.42 6.14 -15.17
C ASP A 84 3.45 7.26 -14.15
N VAL A 85 2.74 7.12 -13.03
CA VAL A 85 2.83 8.08 -11.92
C VAL A 85 4.26 8.17 -11.39
N ILE A 86 4.92 7.02 -11.21
CA ILE A 86 6.31 6.97 -10.73
C ILE A 86 7.26 7.67 -11.71
N ARG A 87 7.10 7.39 -13.01
CA ARG A 87 7.92 7.92 -14.09
C ARG A 87 7.72 9.42 -14.27
N GLN A 88 6.48 9.89 -14.34
CA GLN A 88 6.16 11.28 -14.62
C GLN A 88 6.43 12.18 -13.42
N ARG A 89 6.02 11.75 -12.22
CA ARG A 89 6.08 12.57 -11.01
C ARG A 89 7.44 12.51 -10.30
N TYR A 90 8.10 11.35 -10.33
CA TYR A 90 9.34 11.15 -9.58
C TYR A 90 10.55 10.84 -10.45
N ARG A 91 10.39 10.75 -11.78
CA ARG A 91 11.48 10.48 -12.73
C ARG A 91 12.24 9.19 -12.43
N LEU A 92 11.55 8.19 -11.88
CA LEU A 92 12.08 6.86 -11.61
C LEU A 92 11.55 5.86 -12.65
N HIS A 93 12.40 4.93 -13.09
CA HIS A 93 12.03 3.86 -14.02
C HIS A 93 12.00 2.52 -13.26
N LEU A 94 10.88 2.25 -12.59
CA LEU A 94 10.65 1.04 -11.80
C LEU A 94 9.56 0.19 -12.48
N SER A 95 9.64 -1.13 -12.37
CA SER A 95 8.66 -2.06 -12.92
C SER A 95 7.88 -2.76 -11.80
N LEU A 96 6.56 -2.71 -11.92
CA LEU A 96 5.60 -3.51 -11.18
C LEU A 96 5.22 -4.78 -11.95
N SER A 97 5.45 -4.81 -13.27
CA SER A 97 5.23 -5.99 -14.13
C SER A 97 6.25 -7.13 -13.93
N GLY A 98 7.42 -6.87 -13.34
CA GLY A 98 8.42 -7.92 -13.08
C GLY A 98 9.67 -7.88 -13.96
N ASP A 99 9.93 -6.77 -14.64
CA ASP A 99 11.07 -6.59 -15.54
C ASP A 99 12.39 -6.67 -14.77
N ILE A 100 13.27 -7.55 -15.22
CA ILE A 100 14.52 -7.94 -14.54
C ILE A 100 15.38 -6.74 -14.15
N ASP A 101 15.49 -5.76 -15.04
CA ASP A 101 16.37 -4.59 -14.87
C ASP A 101 15.71 -3.45 -14.10
N ARG A 102 14.40 -3.52 -13.89
CA ARG A 102 13.60 -2.42 -13.31
C ARG A 102 12.93 -2.79 -11.98
N VAL A 103 13.07 -4.04 -11.55
CA VAL A 103 12.62 -4.52 -10.24
C VAL A 103 13.79 -4.51 -9.25
N PRO A 104 13.71 -3.75 -8.14
CA PRO A 104 14.77 -3.74 -7.14
C PRO A 104 14.99 -5.12 -6.49
N ARG A 105 16.23 -5.61 -6.54
CA ARG A 105 16.61 -6.95 -6.03
C ARG A 105 17.22 -6.93 -4.63
N GLU A 106 17.85 -5.82 -4.25
CA GLU A 106 18.45 -5.69 -2.93
C GLU A 106 17.39 -5.54 -1.84
N ASN A 107 17.55 -6.30 -0.75
CA ASN A 107 16.61 -6.36 0.37
C ASN A 107 16.13 -4.99 0.87
N HIS A 108 17.02 -4.00 0.94
CA HIS A 108 16.69 -2.65 1.37
C HIS A 108 15.86 -1.90 0.31
N ALA A 109 16.28 -1.97 -0.96
CA ALA A 109 15.63 -1.31 -2.08
C ALA A 109 14.22 -1.87 -2.34
N SER A 110 14.03 -3.20 -2.25
CA SER A 110 12.71 -3.80 -2.45
C SER A 110 11.71 -3.42 -1.36
N LYS A 111 12.17 -3.28 -0.10
CA LYS A 111 11.34 -2.76 0.99
C LYS A 111 10.95 -1.30 0.76
N ILE A 112 11.87 -0.48 0.26
CA ILE A 112 11.57 0.91 -0.09
C ILE A 112 10.56 0.97 -1.23
N PHE A 113 10.71 0.11 -2.25
CA PHE A 113 9.80 0.05 -3.38
C PHE A 113 8.39 -0.38 -2.96
N ALA A 114 8.26 -1.41 -2.11
CA ALA A 114 6.97 -1.80 -1.54
C ALA A 114 6.29 -0.64 -0.77
N ASN A 115 7.07 0.15 -0.03
CA ASN A 115 6.55 1.32 0.67
C ASN A 115 6.12 2.44 -0.29
N LEU A 116 6.84 2.63 -1.41
CA LEU A 116 6.45 3.58 -2.45
C LEU A 116 5.11 3.20 -3.07
N ILE A 117 4.96 1.93 -3.49
CA ILE A 117 3.69 1.42 -4.06
C ILE A 117 2.57 1.55 -3.03
N SER A 118 2.81 1.12 -1.78
CA SER A 118 1.84 1.25 -0.70
C SER A 118 1.41 2.69 -0.49
N ALA A 119 2.34 3.65 -0.54
CA ALA A 119 2.01 5.05 -0.39
C ALA A 119 1.20 5.57 -1.58
N LEU A 120 1.60 5.26 -2.81
CA LEU A 120 0.86 5.70 -4.00
C LEU A 120 -0.57 5.18 -4.05
N LEU A 121 -0.75 3.88 -3.82
CA LEU A 121 -2.09 3.28 -3.82
C LEU A 121 -2.96 3.82 -2.68
N THR A 122 -2.36 4.11 -1.52
CA THR A 122 -3.09 4.71 -0.39
C THR A 122 -3.50 6.16 -0.72
N ASP A 123 -2.65 6.94 -1.40
CA ASP A 123 -2.99 8.31 -1.82
C ASP A 123 -4.13 8.31 -2.84
N MET A 124 -4.10 7.38 -3.81
CA MET A 124 -5.20 7.18 -4.76
C MET A 124 -6.50 6.81 -4.03
N ALA A 125 -6.43 5.87 -3.08
CA ALA A 125 -7.60 5.42 -2.34
C ALA A 125 -8.25 6.56 -1.53
N LEU A 126 -7.45 7.51 -1.03
CA LEU A 126 -7.94 8.67 -0.27
C LEU A 126 -8.73 9.67 -1.12
N LEU A 127 -8.71 9.54 -2.45
CA LEU A 127 -9.44 10.41 -3.38
C LEU A 127 -10.67 9.70 -3.96
N GLU A 128 -10.53 8.41 -4.27
CA GLU A 128 -11.50 7.62 -5.03
C GLU A 128 -11.52 6.17 -4.58
N ASP A 129 -12.65 5.50 -4.80
CA ASP A 129 -12.76 4.04 -4.61
C ASP A 129 -11.98 3.32 -5.71
N LEU A 130 -11.30 2.23 -5.37
CA LEU A 130 -10.31 1.61 -6.25
C LEU A 130 -10.65 0.17 -6.59
N VAL A 131 -10.41 -0.21 -7.84
CA VAL A 131 -10.10 -1.58 -8.24
C VAL A 131 -8.62 -1.65 -8.60
N VAL A 132 -7.83 -2.37 -7.82
CA VAL A 132 -6.37 -2.47 -7.97
C VAL A 132 -6.00 -3.81 -8.58
N VAL A 133 -5.42 -3.80 -9.77
CA VAL A 133 -4.95 -4.98 -10.49
C VAL A 133 -3.44 -5.10 -10.32
N GLU A 134 -2.97 -6.26 -9.87
CA GLU A 134 -1.56 -6.69 -9.85
C GLU A 134 -0.48 -5.74 -9.27
N CYS A 135 -0.86 -4.73 -8.49
CA CYS A 135 0.10 -3.84 -7.81
C CYS A 135 0.53 -4.34 -6.41
N GLY A 136 0.31 -5.61 -6.09
CA GLY A 136 0.46 -6.14 -4.73
C GLY A 136 -0.62 -5.66 -3.75
N GLY A 137 -1.78 -5.25 -4.27
CA GLY A 137 -2.90 -4.74 -3.47
C GLY A 137 -3.36 -5.70 -2.38
N GLN A 138 -3.29 -7.02 -2.62
CA GLN A 138 -3.64 -8.06 -1.65
C GLN A 138 -2.71 -8.08 -0.42
N PHE A 139 -1.50 -7.53 -0.54
CA PHE A 139 -0.58 -7.39 0.59
C PHE A 139 -0.74 -6.03 1.27
N ILE A 140 -0.90 -4.97 0.47
CA ILE A 140 -0.96 -3.59 0.93
C ILE A 140 -2.26 -3.32 1.71
N PHE A 141 -3.39 -3.77 1.17
CA PHE A 141 -4.70 -3.51 1.73
C PHE A 141 -5.21 -4.62 2.66
N ARG A 142 -4.36 -5.60 2.99
CA ARG A 142 -4.72 -6.76 3.85
C ARG A 142 -5.34 -6.38 5.19
N ALA A 143 -4.90 -5.28 5.78
CA ALA A 143 -5.37 -4.78 7.08
C ALA A 143 -6.47 -3.72 6.94
N PHE A 144 -6.90 -3.38 5.72
CA PHE A 144 -7.97 -2.43 5.51
C PHE A 144 -9.31 -3.14 5.68
N PRO A 145 -10.16 -2.69 6.62
CA PRO A 145 -11.44 -3.36 6.87
C PRO A 145 -12.34 -3.32 5.63
N ASN A 146 -12.20 -2.29 4.80
CA ASN A 146 -13.01 -2.04 3.62
C ASN A 146 -12.31 -2.46 2.31
N SER A 147 -11.69 -3.65 2.30
CA SER A 147 -11.12 -4.24 1.08
C SER A 147 -11.80 -5.55 0.70
N VAL A 148 -11.94 -5.86 -0.58
CA VAL A 148 -12.24 -7.23 -1.05
C VAL A 148 -11.07 -7.72 -1.88
N HIS A 149 -10.54 -8.89 -1.56
CA HIS A 149 -9.39 -9.48 -2.22
C HIS A 149 -9.81 -10.66 -3.09
N VAL A 150 -9.63 -10.53 -4.41
CA VAL A 150 -10.08 -11.51 -5.40
C VAL A 150 -8.88 -12.07 -6.13
N ARG A 151 -8.87 -13.39 -6.34
CA ARG A 151 -7.94 -14.07 -7.24
C ARG A 151 -8.67 -14.72 -8.40
N ILE A 152 -8.25 -14.44 -9.63
CA ILE A 152 -8.75 -15.10 -10.84
C ILE A 152 -7.75 -16.17 -11.28
N ILE A 153 -8.20 -17.41 -11.45
CA ILE A 153 -7.38 -18.54 -11.87
C ILE A 153 -8.00 -19.25 -13.06
N ALA A 154 -7.17 -19.95 -13.82
CA ALA A 154 -7.66 -20.92 -14.79
C ALA A 154 -6.62 -22.03 -15.02
N PRO A 155 -7.08 -23.25 -15.36
CA PRO A 155 -6.21 -24.33 -15.77
C PRO A 155 -5.32 -23.93 -16.95
N ARG A 156 -4.09 -24.44 -16.94
CA ARG A 156 -3.01 -24.03 -17.86
C ARG A 156 -3.40 -24.15 -19.33
N ASP A 157 -4.11 -25.22 -19.68
CA ASP A 157 -4.66 -25.47 -21.01
C ASP A 157 -5.66 -24.39 -21.43
N VAL A 158 -6.62 -24.04 -20.55
CA VAL A 158 -7.62 -23.00 -20.81
C VAL A 158 -6.93 -21.64 -21.02
N ARG A 159 -5.94 -21.31 -20.17
CA ARG A 159 -5.19 -20.05 -20.28
C ARG A 159 -4.41 -19.95 -21.59
N ALA A 160 -3.78 -21.04 -22.03
CA ALA A 160 -3.09 -21.07 -23.31
C ALA A 160 -4.05 -20.87 -24.49
N HIS A 161 -5.22 -21.53 -24.49
CA HIS A 161 -6.23 -21.33 -25.54
C HIS A 161 -6.76 -19.89 -25.58
N ASN A 162 -6.95 -19.26 -24.42
CA ASN A 162 -7.35 -17.85 -24.36
C ASN A 162 -6.32 -16.95 -25.04
N LEU A 163 -5.02 -17.15 -24.77
CA LEU A 163 -3.95 -16.40 -25.42
C LEU A 163 -3.85 -16.67 -26.92
N MET A 164 -4.07 -17.92 -27.35
CA MET A 164 -4.16 -18.25 -28.78
C MET A 164 -5.27 -17.45 -29.47
N ALA A 165 -6.46 -17.40 -28.86
CA ALA A 165 -7.61 -16.68 -29.41
C ALA A 165 -7.41 -15.16 -29.43
N GLU A 166 -6.79 -14.61 -28.39
CA GLU A 166 -6.53 -13.16 -28.26
C GLU A 166 -5.44 -12.67 -29.22
N ARG A 167 -4.35 -13.44 -29.37
CA ARG A 167 -3.11 -12.98 -30.01
C ARG A 167 -2.73 -13.74 -31.29
N GLY A 168 -3.53 -14.72 -31.69
CA GLY A 168 -3.26 -15.54 -32.88
C GLY A 168 -2.01 -16.43 -32.76
N LEU A 169 -1.65 -16.83 -31.54
CA LEU A 169 -0.46 -17.63 -31.26
C LEU A 169 -0.69 -19.13 -31.51
N THR A 170 0.39 -19.89 -31.72
CA THR A 170 0.35 -21.35 -31.61
C THR A 170 0.22 -21.75 -30.14
N PHE A 171 -0.24 -22.98 -29.85
CA PHE A 171 -0.37 -23.47 -28.48
C PHE A 171 0.98 -23.46 -27.73
N GLU A 172 2.08 -23.83 -28.41
CA GLU A 172 3.42 -23.82 -27.83
C GLU A 172 3.90 -22.40 -27.51
N ALA A 173 3.71 -21.45 -28.43
CA ALA A 173 4.06 -20.05 -28.20
C ALA A 173 3.23 -19.44 -27.06
N ALA A 174 1.92 -19.69 -27.03
CA ALA A 174 1.03 -19.26 -25.95
C ALA A 174 1.46 -19.81 -24.60
N LEU A 175 1.91 -21.06 -24.54
CA LEU A 175 2.39 -21.69 -23.32
C LEU A 175 3.71 -21.08 -22.82
N ALA A 176 4.64 -20.81 -23.74
CA ALA A 176 5.92 -20.17 -23.42
C ALA A 176 5.72 -18.74 -22.89
N GLU A 177 4.84 -17.98 -23.52
CA GLU A 177 4.49 -16.62 -23.09
C GLU A 177 3.82 -16.62 -21.72
N LEU A 178 2.83 -17.49 -21.53
CA LEU A 178 2.12 -17.68 -20.26
C LEU A 178 3.10 -17.96 -19.12
N GLU A 179 4.06 -18.85 -19.33
CA GLU A 179 5.04 -19.18 -18.29
C GLU A 179 5.98 -18.02 -18.00
N GLU A 180 6.41 -17.25 -19.01
CA GLU A 180 7.29 -16.11 -18.78
C GLU A 180 6.57 -14.97 -18.06
N GLU A 181 5.30 -14.72 -18.37
CA GLU A 181 4.46 -13.74 -17.66
C GLU A 181 4.21 -14.17 -16.21
N ASP A 182 3.82 -15.44 -15.97
CA ASP A 182 3.65 -15.97 -14.62
C ASP A 182 4.98 -15.87 -13.84
N ARG A 183 6.13 -16.17 -14.47
CA ARG A 183 7.46 -16.01 -13.87
C ARG A 183 7.79 -14.54 -13.56
N ARG A 184 7.54 -13.61 -14.48
CA ARG A 184 7.72 -12.16 -14.28
C ARG A 184 6.95 -11.66 -13.07
N HIS A 185 5.66 -11.99 -13.03
CA HIS A 185 4.80 -11.59 -11.93
C HIS A 185 5.26 -12.16 -10.58
N GLN A 186 5.65 -13.45 -10.53
CA GLN A 186 6.21 -14.05 -9.31
C GLN A 186 7.53 -13.40 -8.89
N ARG A 187 8.39 -12.98 -9.84
CA ARG A 187 9.62 -12.24 -9.52
C ARG A 187 9.30 -10.91 -8.84
N PHE A 188 8.36 -10.14 -9.37
CA PHE A 188 7.91 -8.88 -8.75
C PHE A 188 7.40 -9.08 -7.32
N LEU A 189 6.54 -10.08 -7.10
CA LEU A 189 5.96 -10.33 -5.78
C LEU A 189 7.01 -10.80 -4.76
N ARG A 190 7.92 -11.69 -5.17
CA ARG A 190 8.98 -12.20 -4.29
C ARG A 190 10.00 -11.13 -3.94
N SER A 191 10.42 -10.31 -4.90
CA SER A 191 11.37 -9.23 -4.63
C SER A 191 10.73 -8.17 -3.73
N THR A 192 9.53 -7.70 -4.08
CA THR A 192 8.89 -6.53 -3.47
C THR A 192 8.19 -6.86 -2.16
N PHE A 193 7.36 -7.90 -2.14
CA PHE A 193 6.51 -8.24 -1.00
C PHE A 193 7.01 -9.46 -0.21
N ARG A 194 8.05 -10.16 -0.71
CA ARG A 194 8.61 -11.38 -0.11
C ARG A 194 7.58 -12.49 0.08
N ARG A 195 6.53 -12.48 -0.73
CA ARG A 195 5.39 -13.38 -0.63
C ARG A 195 4.91 -13.75 -2.04
N PRO A 196 4.66 -15.03 -2.32
CA PRO A 196 3.98 -15.44 -3.54
C PRO A 196 2.48 -15.10 -3.49
N SER A 197 1.81 -15.21 -4.65
CA SER A 197 0.37 -14.99 -4.79
C SER A 197 -0.49 -16.24 -4.56
N ASP A 198 0.11 -17.40 -4.30
CA ASP A 198 -0.57 -18.70 -4.21
C ASP A 198 -1.28 -18.97 -2.88
N THR A 199 -0.98 -18.22 -1.82
CA THR A 199 -1.55 -18.41 -0.48
C THR A 199 -3.06 -18.11 -0.46
N PRO A 200 -3.96 -19.11 -0.34
CA PRO A 200 -5.40 -18.92 -0.52
C PRO A 200 -6.04 -18.00 0.53
N GLU A 201 -5.53 -18.00 1.76
CA GLU A 201 -6.00 -17.17 2.88
C GLU A 201 -5.73 -15.67 2.67
N ARG A 202 -5.22 -15.28 1.49
CA ARG A 202 -5.07 -13.88 1.05
C ARG A 202 -6.21 -13.34 0.24
N TYR A 203 -7.16 -14.19 -0.10
CA TYR A 203 -8.27 -13.82 -0.94
C TYR A 203 -9.57 -14.15 -0.22
N ASP A 204 -10.51 -13.23 -0.32
CA ASP A 204 -11.89 -13.46 0.08
C ASP A 204 -12.59 -14.33 -0.98
N LEU A 205 -12.17 -14.24 -2.26
CA LEU A 205 -12.68 -15.03 -3.38
C LEU A 205 -11.54 -15.54 -4.27
N ILE A 206 -11.62 -16.82 -4.66
CA ILE A 206 -10.80 -17.40 -5.73
C ILE A 206 -11.74 -17.92 -6.82
N LEU A 207 -11.75 -17.26 -7.98
CA LEU A 207 -12.68 -17.54 -9.08
C LEU A 207 -11.95 -18.28 -10.20
N ASN A 208 -12.48 -19.44 -10.59
CA ASN A 208 -11.89 -20.27 -11.64
C ASN A 208 -12.64 -20.08 -12.97
N THR A 209 -11.99 -19.46 -13.96
CA THR A 209 -12.60 -19.14 -15.26
C THR A 209 -12.67 -20.32 -16.22
N ARG A 210 -12.31 -21.54 -15.80
CA ARG A 210 -12.71 -22.76 -16.54
C ARG A 210 -14.22 -22.94 -16.56
N SER A 211 -14.88 -22.73 -15.43
CA SER A 211 -16.31 -22.99 -15.27
C SER A 211 -17.12 -21.70 -15.18
N LEU A 212 -16.47 -20.59 -14.84
CA LEU A 212 -17.11 -19.29 -14.73
C LEU A 212 -16.73 -18.41 -15.92
N GLU A 213 -17.73 -18.03 -16.70
CA GLU A 213 -17.57 -16.95 -17.68
C GLU A 213 -17.21 -15.62 -16.98
N THR A 214 -16.63 -14.70 -17.76
CA THR A 214 -16.27 -13.35 -17.31
C THR A 214 -17.43 -12.65 -16.62
N ALA A 215 -18.64 -12.71 -17.19
CA ALA A 215 -19.83 -12.07 -16.63
C ALA A 215 -20.21 -12.61 -15.24
N HIS A 216 -20.16 -13.93 -15.05
CA HIS A 216 -20.42 -14.56 -13.75
C HIS A 216 -19.39 -14.14 -12.70
N SER A 217 -18.12 -14.08 -13.10
CA SER A 217 -17.03 -13.67 -12.21
C SER A 217 -17.19 -12.22 -11.75
N VAL A 218 -17.57 -11.32 -12.66
CA VAL A 218 -17.88 -9.92 -12.33
C VAL A 218 -19.02 -9.85 -11.32
N GLU A 219 -20.12 -10.56 -11.55
CA GLU A 219 -21.28 -10.52 -10.65
C GLU A 219 -20.91 -11.01 -9.23
N LEU A 220 -20.11 -12.06 -9.10
CA LEU A 220 -19.62 -12.53 -7.79
C LEU A 220 -18.79 -11.47 -7.06
N ILE A 221 -17.96 -10.71 -7.79
CA ILE A 221 -17.19 -9.60 -7.22
C ILE A 221 -18.13 -8.50 -6.72
N LEU A 222 -19.10 -8.10 -7.54
CA LEU A 222 -20.09 -7.07 -7.18
C LEU A 222 -20.88 -7.48 -5.93
N GLN A 223 -21.33 -8.74 -5.88
CA GLN A 223 -22.06 -9.27 -4.72
C GLN A 223 -21.19 -9.27 -3.47
N ALA A 224 -19.91 -9.65 -3.55
CA ALA A 224 -19.00 -9.57 -2.40
C ALA A 224 -18.81 -8.13 -1.90
N VAL A 225 -18.67 -7.16 -2.82
CA VAL A 225 -18.58 -5.73 -2.48
C VAL A 225 -19.84 -5.25 -1.75
N MET A 226 -21.02 -5.63 -2.27
CA MET A 226 -22.32 -5.29 -1.69
C MET A 226 -22.52 -5.92 -0.30
N LEU A 227 -22.24 -7.21 -0.15
CA LEU A 227 -22.41 -7.95 1.11
C LEU A 227 -21.46 -7.44 2.20
N LYS A 228 -20.24 -7.04 1.83
CA LYS A 228 -19.28 -6.43 2.74
C LYS A 228 -19.62 -4.97 3.06
N LYS A 229 -20.64 -4.39 2.41
CA LYS A 229 -21.10 -3.01 2.59
C LYS A 229 -19.94 -2.01 2.47
N LEU A 230 -19.01 -2.27 1.54
CA LEU A 230 -17.84 -1.41 1.36
C LEU A 230 -18.21 0.08 1.18
N PRO A 231 -19.25 0.43 0.40
CA PRO A 231 -19.65 1.83 0.22
C PRO A 231 -20.32 2.46 1.45
N ASP A 232 -20.81 1.63 2.38
CA ASP A 232 -21.58 2.08 3.55
C ASP A 232 -20.76 2.09 4.85
N TYR A 233 -19.53 1.55 4.82
CA TYR A 233 -18.69 1.49 6.00
C TYR A 233 -18.32 2.91 6.49
N GLY A 234 -18.48 3.11 7.80
CA GLY A 234 -18.62 4.40 8.45
C GLY A 234 -17.55 5.45 8.14
N LEU A 235 -18.06 6.67 7.98
CA LEU A 235 -17.39 7.95 7.85
C LEU A 235 -16.17 8.05 8.77
N VAL A 236 -14.97 7.88 8.22
CA VAL A 236 -13.74 8.22 8.93
C VAL A 236 -13.75 9.75 9.13
N SER A 237 -13.52 10.23 10.36
CA SER A 237 -13.55 11.68 10.63
C SER A 237 -12.58 12.42 9.70
N ASN A 238 -12.93 13.63 9.27
CA ASN A 238 -12.08 14.42 8.38
C ASN A 238 -10.65 14.56 8.93
N GLU A 239 -10.50 14.73 10.25
CA GLU A 239 -9.19 14.76 10.90
C GLU A 239 -8.40 13.45 10.73
N THR A 240 -9.06 12.29 10.89
CA THR A 240 -8.41 10.98 10.71
C THR A 240 -7.97 10.78 9.25
N VAL A 241 -8.77 11.24 8.29
CA VAL A 241 -8.41 11.25 6.86
C VAL A 241 -7.21 12.16 6.61
N GLN A 242 -7.19 13.37 7.18
CA GLN A 242 -6.06 14.29 6.98
C GLN A 242 -4.78 13.77 7.64
N ARG A 243 -4.86 13.19 8.83
CA ARG A 243 -3.72 12.53 9.47
C ARG A 243 -3.23 11.33 8.65
N ALA A 244 -4.14 10.56 8.06
CA ALA A 244 -3.78 9.45 7.16
C ALA A 244 -3.10 9.95 5.89
N LYS A 245 -3.61 11.01 5.24
CA LYS A 245 -2.99 11.70 4.10
C LYS A 245 -1.58 12.18 4.44
N LEU A 246 -1.44 12.89 5.55
CA LEU A 246 -0.15 13.39 6.02
C LEU A 246 0.85 12.26 6.25
N ARG A 247 0.46 11.24 7.03
CA ARG A 247 1.30 10.06 7.29
C ARG A 247 1.74 9.40 5.98
N ASN A 248 0.85 9.35 5.00
CA ASN A 248 1.13 8.73 3.71
C ASN A 248 2.09 9.55 2.85
N GLN A 249 1.92 10.87 2.79
CA GLN A 249 2.87 11.78 2.15
C GLN A 249 4.26 11.69 2.78
N ILE A 250 4.34 11.56 4.10
CA ILE A 250 5.62 11.35 4.81
C ILE A 250 6.27 10.03 4.41
N ARG A 251 5.49 8.95 4.30
CA ARG A 251 6.00 7.64 3.82
C ARG A 251 6.51 7.75 2.38
N LEU A 252 5.77 8.44 1.52
CA LEU A 252 6.12 8.67 0.13
C LEU A 252 7.46 9.42 0.00
N VAL A 253 7.60 10.58 0.65
CA VAL A 253 8.85 11.37 0.61
C VAL A 253 10.03 10.58 1.17
N ARG A 254 9.82 9.79 2.24
CA ARG A 254 10.86 8.89 2.78
C ARG A 254 11.30 7.83 1.77
N ALA A 255 10.34 7.21 1.09
CA ALA A 255 10.63 6.19 0.09
C ALA A 255 11.36 6.78 -1.12
N LEU A 256 10.86 7.90 -1.64
CA LEU A 256 11.45 8.63 -2.75
C LEU A 256 12.82 9.17 -2.44
N SER A 257 13.03 9.76 -1.25
CA SER A 257 14.33 10.24 -0.83
C SER A 257 15.35 9.11 -0.85
N ARG A 258 15.00 7.91 -0.38
CA ARG A 258 15.90 6.74 -0.39
C ARG A 258 16.15 6.16 -1.78
N LEU A 259 15.17 6.21 -2.67
CA LEU A 259 15.35 5.78 -4.07
C LEU A 259 16.20 6.79 -4.86
N ALA A 260 15.92 8.09 -4.69
CA ALA A 260 16.67 9.20 -5.28
C ALA A 260 18.07 9.37 -4.68
N LEU A 261 18.30 8.90 -3.44
CA LEU A 261 19.60 8.90 -2.77
C LEU A 261 20.66 8.06 -3.50
N ARG A 262 20.28 7.18 -4.44
CA ARG A 262 21.23 6.55 -5.36
C ARG A 262 21.77 7.48 -6.45
N GLN A 263 21.17 8.66 -6.66
CA GLN A 263 21.51 9.55 -7.78
C GLN A 263 22.15 10.89 -7.39
N ARG A 264 22.14 11.30 -6.11
CA ARG A 264 22.79 12.54 -5.66
C ARG A 264 23.38 12.40 -4.26
N GLU A 265 24.69 12.16 -4.19
CA GLU A 265 25.45 12.05 -2.94
C GLU A 265 25.85 13.41 -2.32
N THR A 266 25.64 14.53 -3.01
CA THR A 266 26.22 15.83 -2.62
C THR A 266 25.23 16.73 -1.85
N GLU A 267 24.92 16.39 -0.60
CA GLU A 267 24.20 17.25 0.35
C GLU A 267 24.89 17.19 1.73
N PRO A 268 25.05 18.31 2.46
CA PRO A 268 25.95 18.46 3.62
C PRO A 268 25.39 17.93 4.96
N PHE A 269 24.45 16.98 4.95
CA PHE A 269 23.86 16.45 6.19
C PHE A 269 24.74 15.38 6.85
N ALA A 270 24.91 15.47 8.17
CA ALA A 270 25.68 14.52 8.95
C ALA A 270 25.03 13.12 9.01
N HIS A 271 23.69 13.04 8.92
CA HIS A 271 22.96 11.77 8.95
C HIS A 271 21.84 11.69 7.88
N PRO A 272 21.57 10.50 7.29
CA PRO A 272 20.49 10.33 6.31
C PRO A 272 19.09 10.75 6.80
N SER A 273 18.82 10.71 8.12
CA SER A 273 17.54 11.15 8.67
C SER A 273 17.34 12.66 8.60
N GLU A 274 18.41 13.45 8.74
CA GLU A 274 18.37 14.91 8.64
C GLU A 274 18.03 15.32 7.21
N ARG A 275 18.66 14.68 6.22
CA ARG A 275 18.37 14.93 4.79
C ARG A 275 16.91 14.63 4.43
N VAL A 276 16.38 13.53 4.94
CA VAL A 276 14.97 13.18 4.75
C VAL A 276 14.05 14.21 5.42
N PHE A 277 14.43 14.69 6.61
CA PHE A 277 13.66 15.70 7.36
C PHE A 277 13.68 17.07 6.65
N ALA A 278 14.84 17.54 6.19
CA ALA A 278 14.99 18.74 5.38
C ALA A 278 14.07 18.73 4.15
N ARG A 279 14.14 17.65 3.34
CA ARG A 279 13.28 17.49 2.15
C ARG A 279 11.80 17.47 2.48
N LEU A 280 11.42 16.94 3.64
CA LEU A 280 10.04 16.98 4.09
C LEU A 280 9.60 18.40 4.42
N LEU A 281 10.43 19.17 5.13
CA LEU A 281 10.16 20.58 5.42
C LEU A 281 10.01 21.39 4.12
N ASP A 282 10.92 21.19 3.15
CA ASP A 282 10.82 21.79 1.81
C ASP A 282 9.50 21.44 1.13
N PHE A 283 9.11 20.16 1.17
CA PHE A 283 7.86 19.68 0.56
C PHE A 283 6.62 20.35 1.15
N TYR A 284 6.60 20.61 2.46
CA TYR A 284 5.50 21.32 3.13
C TYR A 284 5.66 22.83 3.10
N GLY A 285 6.71 23.37 2.46
CA GLY A 285 6.99 24.81 2.44
C GLY A 285 7.34 25.39 3.80
N ILE A 286 7.75 24.56 4.76
CA ILE A 286 8.13 25.01 6.11
C ILE A 286 9.54 25.56 6.03
N ARG A 287 9.74 26.83 6.41
CA ARG A 287 11.07 27.44 6.41
C ARG A 287 11.95 26.79 7.48
N TRP A 288 13.20 26.49 7.15
CA TRP A 288 14.12 25.83 8.07
C TRP A 288 15.58 26.25 7.86
N GLN A 289 16.38 26.03 8.89
CA GLN A 289 17.84 26.23 8.90
C GLN A 289 18.53 24.99 9.48
N TYR A 290 19.62 24.53 8.86
CA TYR A 290 20.46 23.43 9.36
C TYR A 290 21.46 23.95 10.39
N GLU A 291 21.57 23.29 11.55
CA GLU A 291 22.56 23.61 12.60
C GLU A 291 22.79 25.14 12.79
N PRO A 292 21.73 25.92 13.02
CA PRO A 292 21.76 27.40 12.92
C PRO A 292 22.65 28.05 13.98
N ARG A 293 22.85 27.38 15.12
CA ARG A 293 23.54 27.92 16.28
C ARG A 293 23.97 26.81 17.22
N THR A 294 25.19 26.95 17.75
CA THR A 294 25.74 26.10 18.80
C THR A 294 25.63 26.81 20.15
N PHE A 295 25.11 26.09 21.16
CA PHE A 295 24.96 26.58 22.52
C PHE A 295 26.00 25.95 23.45
N PRO A 296 26.86 26.75 24.11
CA PRO A 296 27.71 26.26 25.19
C PRO A 296 26.87 25.79 26.37
N LEU A 297 27.18 24.60 26.90
CA LEU A 297 26.52 23.99 28.07
C LEU A 297 27.43 23.94 29.30
N GLU A 298 28.75 23.75 29.10
CA GLU A 298 29.74 23.74 30.18
C GLU A 298 31.01 24.47 29.74
N TYR A 299 31.67 25.13 30.69
CA TYR A 299 32.95 25.79 30.53
C TYR A 299 33.97 25.12 31.47
N ASP A 300 35.21 24.94 31.01
CA ASP A 300 36.31 24.45 31.83
C ASP A 300 36.88 25.54 32.76
N ALA A 301 37.86 25.17 33.59
CA ALA A 301 38.49 26.08 34.56
C ALA A 301 39.22 27.25 33.90
N GLU A 302 39.56 27.10 32.61
CA GLU A 302 40.22 28.09 31.76
C GLU A 302 39.22 28.95 30.97
N GLY A 303 37.90 28.76 31.17
CA GLY A 303 36.84 29.54 30.53
C GLY A 303 36.54 29.13 29.08
N LYS A 304 37.04 27.99 28.62
CA LYS A 304 36.79 27.44 27.28
C LYS A 304 35.61 26.46 27.33
N VAL A 305 34.86 26.37 26.22
CA VAL A 305 33.66 25.54 26.15
C VAL A 305 34.03 24.04 26.20
N ALA A 306 33.65 23.36 27.28
CA ALA A 306 33.90 21.94 27.51
C ALA A 306 32.81 21.05 26.89
N GLU A 307 31.54 21.47 26.96
CA GLU A 307 30.42 20.77 26.35
C GLU A 307 29.52 21.77 25.62
N ALA A 308 29.14 21.44 24.38
CA ALA A 308 28.22 22.25 23.58
C ALA A 308 27.11 21.38 22.97
N PHE A 309 26.05 22.07 22.54
CA PHE A 309 24.90 21.47 21.91
C PHE A 309 24.43 22.33 20.72
N ALA A 310 24.45 21.75 19.53
CA ALA A 310 23.94 22.35 18.31
C ALA A 310 22.66 21.57 17.93
N PRO A 311 21.47 22.20 17.98
CA PRO A 311 20.25 21.57 17.51
C PRO A 311 20.31 21.30 16.01
N ASP A 312 19.84 20.13 15.57
CA ASP A 312 19.89 19.73 14.16
C ASP A 312 19.18 20.72 13.20
N PHE A 313 18.03 21.28 13.61
CA PHE A 313 17.23 22.19 12.79
C PHE A 313 16.64 23.36 13.60
N TYR A 314 16.34 24.47 12.91
CA TYR A 314 15.49 25.55 13.44
C TYR A 314 14.41 25.96 12.44
N LEU A 315 13.22 26.20 12.96
CA LEU A 315 12.01 26.56 12.22
C LEU A 315 11.62 28.01 12.57
N PRO A 316 12.01 29.01 11.75
CA PRO A 316 11.85 30.43 12.08
C PRO A 316 10.40 30.86 12.31
N ASP A 317 9.45 30.26 11.58
CA ASP A 317 8.03 30.64 11.65
C ASP A 317 7.38 30.38 13.01
N SER A 318 7.96 29.50 13.83
CA SER A 318 7.47 29.21 15.19
C SER A 318 8.48 29.46 16.29
N ASP A 319 9.67 29.95 15.91
CA ASP A 319 10.83 30.08 16.79
C ASP A 319 11.13 28.76 17.54
N LEU A 320 11.29 27.66 16.80
CA LEU A 320 11.45 26.32 17.36
C LEU A 320 12.74 25.66 16.88
N TYR A 321 13.58 25.26 17.83
CA TYR A 321 14.70 24.35 17.60
C TYR A 321 14.23 22.89 17.66
N VAL A 322 14.75 22.09 16.73
CA VAL A 322 14.39 20.68 16.56
C VAL A 322 15.66 19.84 16.59
N GLU A 323 15.63 18.82 17.44
CA GLU A 323 16.68 17.80 17.54
C GLU A 323 16.10 16.45 17.12
N LEU A 324 16.67 15.85 16.07
CA LEU A 324 16.29 14.52 15.60
C LEU A 324 16.93 13.44 16.47
N THR A 325 16.12 12.50 16.93
CA THR A 325 16.61 11.37 17.72
C THR A 325 16.52 10.07 16.95
N THR A 326 17.64 9.34 16.88
CA THR A 326 17.69 7.96 16.36
C THR A 326 17.23 6.96 17.43
N MET A 327 16.73 5.79 17.01
CA MET A 327 16.10 4.83 17.93
C MET A 327 17.05 4.09 18.89
N LYS A 328 18.38 4.33 18.85
CA LYS A 328 19.31 3.68 19.80
C LYS A 328 19.23 4.34 21.17
N GLN A 329 18.67 3.61 22.13
CA GLN A 329 18.33 4.07 23.49
C GLN A 329 19.49 4.74 24.25
N SER A 330 20.73 4.29 24.07
CA SER A 330 21.93 4.88 24.70
C SER A 330 22.28 6.28 24.19
N LEU A 331 21.99 6.60 22.93
CA LEU A 331 22.20 7.93 22.35
C LEU A 331 21.08 8.90 22.75
N VAL A 332 19.87 8.39 22.97
CA VAL A 332 18.71 9.16 23.42
C VAL A 332 18.92 9.74 24.81
N THR A 333 19.45 8.95 25.77
CA THR A 333 19.67 9.41 27.15
C THR A 333 20.67 10.58 27.21
N LYS A 334 21.74 10.51 26.40
CA LYS A 334 22.73 11.59 26.30
C LYS A 334 22.13 12.85 25.66
N LYS A 335 21.39 12.72 24.55
CA LYS A 335 20.70 13.86 23.91
C LYS A 335 19.68 14.50 24.87
N ASN A 336 18.89 13.71 25.60
CA ASN A 336 17.93 14.22 26.59
C ASN A 336 18.60 15.00 27.73
N ARG A 337 19.76 14.53 28.22
CA ARG A 337 20.52 15.26 29.24
C ARG A 337 20.97 16.62 28.72
N LYS A 338 21.52 16.69 27.51
CA LYS A 338 21.94 17.95 26.87
C LYS A 338 20.78 18.90 26.65
N VAL A 339 19.64 18.42 26.15
CA VAL A 339 18.43 19.23 25.95
C VAL A 339 17.88 19.76 27.29
N LYS A 340 17.89 18.94 28.34
CA LYS A 340 17.47 19.39 29.68
C LYS A 340 18.40 20.51 30.19
N ARG A 341 19.72 20.32 30.05
CA ARG A 341 20.72 21.32 30.45
C ARG A 341 20.61 22.61 29.64
N LEU A 342 20.34 22.50 28.34
CA LEU A 342 20.06 23.65 27.49
C LEU A 342 18.86 24.45 28.00
N LYS A 343 17.77 23.78 28.41
CA LYS A 343 16.58 24.45 28.97
C LYS A 343 16.84 25.10 30.33
N GLU A 344 17.75 24.54 31.13
CA GLU A 344 18.17 25.13 32.41
C GLU A 344 18.98 26.42 32.20
N LEU A 345 19.87 26.45 31.20
CA LEU A 345 20.75 27.59 30.91
C LEU A 345 20.10 28.64 30.00
N TYR A 346 19.19 28.22 29.13
CA TYR A 346 18.51 29.06 28.15
C TYR A 346 16.99 28.80 28.18
N PRO A 347 16.28 29.29 29.21
CA PRO A 347 14.85 28.99 29.43
C PRO A 347 13.93 29.53 28.34
N ASP A 348 14.33 30.61 27.66
CA ASP A 348 13.53 31.25 26.60
C ASP A 348 13.55 30.46 25.29
N ILE A 349 14.46 29.49 25.15
CA ILE A 349 14.61 28.71 23.92
C ILE A 349 13.58 27.59 23.86
N LYS A 350 12.74 27.62 22.83
CA LYS A 350 11.84 26.50 22.51
C LYS A 350 12.63 25.44 21.75
N ILE A 351 12.87 24.32 22.41
CA ILE A 351 13.47 23.14 21.79
C ILE A 351 12.60 21.89 21.97
N ARG A 352 12.42 21.14 20.88
CA ARG A 352 11.75 19.85 20.85
C ARG A 352 12.67 18.75 20.34
N LEU A 353 12.78 17.71 21.14
CA LEU A 353 13.33 16.43 20.70
C LEU A 353 12.23 15.72 19.88
N LEU A 354 12.51 15.35 18.64
CA LEU A 354 11.57 14.65 17.78
C LEU A 354 11.96 13.19 17.60
N TYR A 355 11.07 12.30 18.02
CA TYR A 355 11.06 10.92 17.59
C TYR A 355 10.37 10.80 16.22
N GLN A 356 10.59 9.67 15.55
CA GLN A 356 9.99 9.40 14.23
C GLN A 356 8.46 9.52 14.21
N LYS A 357 7.79 9.31 15.35
CA LYS A 357 6.33 9.42 15.54
C LYS A 357 5.86 10.87 15.77
N ASP A 358 6.60 11.66 16.54
CA ASP A 358 6.25 13.07 16.85
C ASP A 358 6.33 14.00 15.62
N PHE A 359 6.97 13.49 14.58
CA PHE A 359 7.08 14.16 13.29
C PHE A 359 5.72 14.42 12.65
N GLU A 360 4.80 13.44 12.70
CA GLU A 360 3.46 13.58 12.12
C GLU A 360 2.69 14.71 12.81
N ASP A 361 2.76 14.78 14.14
CA ASP A 361 2.12 15.85 14.92
C ASP A 361 2.76 17.22 14.71
N LEU A 362 4.07 17.29 14.45
CA LEU A 362 4.72 18.55 14.09
C LEU A 362 4.16 19.08 12.78
N ILE A 363 4.22 18.28 11.70
CA ILE A 363 3.77 18.74 10.38
C ILE A 363 2.29 19.09 10.42
N PHE A 364 1.45 18.27 11.08
CA PHE A 364 0.02 18.54 11.19
C PHE A 364 -0.26 19.92 11.82
N LYS A 365 0.48 20.32 12.86
CA LYS A 365 0.31 21.65 13.48
C LYS A 365 0.64 22.79 12.51
N TYR A 366 1.68 22.62 11.70
CA TYR A 366 2.10 23.63 10.73
C TYR A 366 1.16 23.73 9.53
N THR A 367 0.59 22.62 9.07
CA THR A 367 -0.30 22.60 7.90
C THR A 367 -1.77 22.81 8.25
N ALA A 368 -2.17 22.60 9.51
CA ALA A 368 -3.54 22.84 9.99
C ALA A 368 -3.81 24.31 10.38
N THR A 369 -2.79 25.17 10.41
CA THR A 369 -2.96 26.61 10.65
C THR A 369 -3.08 27.29 9.28
N PRO A 370 -4.27 27.72 8.84
CA PRO A 370 -4.39 28.44 7.58
C PRO A 370 -3.67 29.78 7.74
N SER A 371 -2.87 30.14 6.73
CA SER A 371 -2.38 31.52 6.55
C SER A 371 -3.54 32.45 6.23
#